data_AF-A0A3D4YSI3-F1
#
_entry.id   AF-A0A3D4YSI3-F1
#
_cell.length_a   1.000
_cell.length_b   1.000
_cell.length_c   1.000
_cell.angle_alpha   90.00
_cell.angle_beta   90.00
_cell.angle_gamma   90.00
#
_symmetry.space_group_name_H-M   'P 1'
#
loop_
_entity.id
_entity.type
_entity.pdbx_description
1 polymer ?
#
loop_
_entity_poly.entity_id
_entity_poly.type
_entity_poly.pdbx_seq_one_letter_code
_entity_poly.pdbx_strand_id
1 'polypeptide(L)'
;IGAARSAARLEETVSMDMAAAYQRLQAFPGIGPWTAALVASAALGDPDAVPVGDYNLPHSVGYALEGTPRSTDERMLELLEPYRGHRARVIRLIALAGIGAPRHGPRLPLRDFARS
;
A
#
# COMPACT_ATOMS: atom_id res chain seq x y z
N ILE A 1 -4.09 19.33 -11.62
CA ILE A 1 -4.51 17.95 -11.94
C ILE A 1 -3.81 17.52 -13.23
N GLY A 2 -2.61 16.94 -13.12
CA GLY A 2 -1.78 16.54 -14.27
C GLY A 2 -1.95 15.06 -14.64
N ALA A 3 -1.90 14.16 -13.64
CA ALA A 3 -2.00 12.71 -13.86
C ALA A 3 -3.30 12.29 -14.57
N ALA A 4 -4.46 12.80 -14.16
CA ALA A 4 -5.74 12.48 -14.80
C ALA A 4 -5.83 12.95 -16.27
N ARG A 5 -5.07 13.99 -16.66
CA ARG A 5 -5.00 14.45 -18.07
C ARG A 5 -4.09 13.57 -18.92
N SER A 6 -3.32 12.69 -18.30
CA SER A 6 -2.37 11.79 -18.94
C SER A 6 -2.76 10.32 -18.77
N ALA A 7 -4.06 10.03 -18.67
CA ALA A 7 -4.59 8.67 -18.45
C ALA A 7 -4.00 7.65 -19.44
N ALA A 8 -3.95 7.98 -20.74
CA ALA A 8 -3.34 7.12 -21.76
C ALA A 8 -1.87 6.74 -21.44
N ARG A 9 -1.08 7.66 -20.87
CA ARG A 9 0.31 7.40 -20.48
C ARG A 9 0.44 6.49 -19.25
N LEU A 10 -0.58 6.48 -18.39
CA LEU A 10 -0.68 5.56 -17.25
C LEU A 10 -1.13 4.17 -17.73
N GLU A 11 -2.05 4.09 -18.68
CA GLU A 11 -2.51 2.81 -19.27
C GLU A 11 -1.37 2.01 -19.91
N GLU A 12 -0.38 2.68 -20.51
CA GLU A 12 0.82 2.04 -21.06
C GLU A 12 1.55 1.14 -20.03
N THR A 13 1.47 1.47 -18.73
CA THR A 13 2.15 0.71 -17.65
C THR A 13 1.68 -0.74 -17.55
N VAL A 14 0.46 -1.05 -18.01
CA VAL A 14 -0.10 -2.42 -17.99
C VAL A 14 0.69 -3.38 -18.89
N SER A 15 1.31 -2.85 -19.95
CA SER A 15 2.11 -3.63 -20.91
C SER A 15 3.61 -3.63 -20.64
N MET A 16 4.06 -2.91 -19.62
CA MET A 16 5.48 -2.76 -19.29
C MET A 16 5.93 -3.85 -18.31
N ASP A 17 7.23 -4.15 -18.31
CA ASP A 17 7.82 -4.83 -17.16
C ASP A 17 7.69 -3.96 -15.90
N MET A 18 7.76 -4.60 -14.72
CA MET A 18 7.50 -3.90 -13.46
C MET A 18 8.47 -2.75 -13.22
N ALA A 19 9.75 -2.91 -13.54
CA ALA A 19 10.74 -1.86 -13.31
C ALA A 19 10.42 -0.59 -14.13
N ALA A 20 10.11 -0.77 -15.42
CA ALA A 20 9.69 0.32 -16.30
C ALA A 20 8.36 0.93 -15.87
N ALA A 21 7.40 0.11 -15.41
CA ALA A 21 6.12 0.59 -14.88
C ALA A 21 6.31 1.47 -13.64
N TYR A 22 7.16 1.09 -12.68
CA TYR A 22 7.48 1.91 -11.51
C TYR A 22 8.10 3.25 -11.90
N GLN A 23 9.09 3.23 -12.80
CA GLN A 23 9.71 4.46 -13.31
C GLN A 23 8.66 5.37 -13.97
N ARG A 24 7.77 4.79 -14.78
CA ARG A 24 6.72 5.54 -15.45
C ARG A 24 5.73 6.17 -14.48
N LEU A 25 5.28 5.42 -13.46
CA LEU A 25 4.37 5.91 -12.43
C LEU A 25 5.01 7.08 -11.66
N GLN A 26 6.24 6.91 -11.21
CA GLN A 26 6.93 7.91 -10.36
C GLN A 26 7.42 9.15 -11.14
N ALA A 27 7.43 9.10 -12.47
CA ALA A 27 7.70 10.28 -13.30
C ALA A 27 6.56 11.33 -13.22
N PHE A 28 5.36 10.95 -12.76
CA PHE A 28 4.27 11.89 -12.56
C PHE A 28 4.42 12.66 -11.25
N PRO A 29 4.36 14.02 -11.28
CA PRO A 29 4.41 14.82 -10.06
C PRO A 29 3.35 14.39 -9.04
N GLY A 30 3.79 14.09 -7.82
CA GLY A 30 2.93 13.65 -6.72
C GLY A 30 2.74 12.13 -6.60
N ILE A 31 3.28 11.33 -7.53
CA ILE A 31 3.30 9.86 -7.39
C ILE A 31 4.65 9.45 -6.80
N GLY A 32 4.66 9.19 -5.49
CA GLY A 32 5.83 8.65 -4.79
C GLY A 32 5.86 7.11 -4.78
N PRO A 33 6.91 6.51 -4.18
CA PRO A 33 7.07 5.06 -4.08
C PRO A 33 5.88 4.34 -3.44
N TRP A 34 5.28 4.93 -2.40
CA TRP A 34 4.09 4.38 -1.74
C TRP A 34 2.91 4.25 -2.70
N THR A 35 2.56 5.33 -3.42
CA THR A 35 1.47 5.32 -4.39
C THR A 35 1.76 4.34 -5.53
N ALA A 36 3.00 4.30 -6.01
CA ALA A 36 3.39 3.39 -7.08
C ALA A 36 3.25 1.92 -6.65
N ALA A 37 3.63 1.55 -5.43
CA ALA A 37 3.46 0.19 -4.90
C ALA A 37 1.98 -0.20 -4.74
N LEU A 38 1.12 0.74 -4.34
CA LEU A 38 -0.33 0.49 -4.33
C LEU A 38 -0.88 0.22 -5.73
N VAL A 39 -0.49 1.01 -6.73
CA VAL A 39 -0.91 0.77 -8.13
C VAL A 39 -0.34 -0.56 -8.64
N ALA A 40 0.93 -0.83 -8.37
CA ALA A 40 1.59 -2.05 -8.82
C ALA A 40 0.91 -3.31 -8.25
N SER A 41 0.62 -3.32 -6.95
CA SER A 41 -0.09 -4.45 -6.31
C SER A 41 -1.55 -4.57 -6.73
N ALA A 42 -2.29 -3.46 -6.85
CA ALA A 42 -3.73 -3.49 -7.08
C ALA A 42 -4.12 -3.61 -8.56
N ALA A 43 -3.36 -2.99 -9.46
CA ALA A 43 -3.72 -2.86 -10.88
C ALA A 43 -2.74 -3.58 -11.81
N LEU A 44 -1.44 -3.60 -11.51
CA LEU A 44 -0.43 -4.22 -12.39
C LEU A 44 -0.09 -5.66 -12.01
N GLY A 45 -0.53 -6.12 -10.83
CA GLY A 45 -0.36 -7.49 -10.38
C GLY A 45 1.02 -7.84 -9.84
N ASP A 46 1.83 -6.85 -9.43
CA ASP A 46 3.11 -7.10 -8.76
C ASP A 46 2.87 -7.89 -7.46
N PRO A 47 3.31 -9.16 -7.38
CA PRO A 47 3.06 -10.01 -6.23
C PRO A 47 3.91 -9.64 -5.01
N ASP A 48 4.92 -8.79 -5.18
CA ASP A 48 5.91 -8.46 -4.15
C ASP A 48 5.95 -6.97 -3.74
N ALA A 49 5.07 -6.15 -4.32
CA ALA A 49 4.92 -4.73 -3.99
C ALA A 49 4.49 -4.51 -2.53
N VAL A 50 5.36 -3.85 -1.74
CA VAL A 50 5.08 -3.44 -0.36
C VAL A 50 5.03 -1.90 -0.31
N PRO A 51 3.89 -1.27 0.02
CA PRO A 51 3.78 0.18 0.12
C PRO A 51 4.34 0.68 1.46
N VAL A 52 5.67 0.68 1.58
CA VAL A 52 6.40 1.23 2.73
C VAL A 52 6.00 2.69 2.96
N GLY A 53 5.87 3.10 4.23
CA GLY A 53 5.37 4.41 4.63
C GLY A 53 3.84 4.46 4.82
N ASP A 54 3.14 3.35 4.66
CA ASP A 54 1.73 3.25 5.02
C ASP A 54 1.55 3.28 6.53
N TYR A 55 0.66 4.14 7.02
CA TYR A 55 0.46 4.32 8.46
C TYR A 55 -0.13 3.09 9.17
N ASN A 56 -1.00 2.31 8.50
CA ASN A 56 -1.74 1.21 9.13
C ASN A 56 -1.17 -0.16 8.76
N LEU A 57 -0.52 -0.28 7.62
CA LEU A 57 -0.07 -1.56 7.10
C LEU A 57 0.91 -2.26 8.05
N PRO A 58 1.95 -1.61 8.60
CA PRO A 58 2.86 -2.28 9.53
C PRO A 58 2.13 -2.86 10.74
N HIS A 59 1.18 -2.11 11.30
CA HIS A 59 0.39 -2.54 12.45
C HIS A 59 -0.49 -3.75 12.10
N SER A 60 -1.07 -3.77 10.91
CA SER A 60 -1.91 -4.89 10.46
C SER A 60 -1.09 -6.15 10.23
N VAL A 61 0.09 -6.02 9.60
CA VAL A 61 1.02 -7.13 9.35
C VAL A 61 1.60 -7.67 10.67
N GLY A 62 2.09 -6.79 11.54
CA GLY A 62 2.61 -7.16 12.86
C GLY A 62 1.55 -7.87 13.70
N TYR A 63 0.32 -7.34 13.73
CA TYR A 63 -0.75 -7.99 14.47
C TYR A 63 -1.12 -9.37 13.90
N ALA A 64 -1.17 -9.50 12.57
CA ALA A 64 -1.52 -10.77 11.94
C ALA A 64 -0.48 -11.87 12.10
N LEU A 65 0.81 -11.53 12.10
CA LEU A 65 1.90 -12.53 12.08
C LEU A 65 2.50 -12.80 13.46
N GLU A 66 2.44 -11.85 14.39
CA GLU A 66 3.05 -11.98 15.73
C GLU A 66 2.16 -11.47 16.88
N GLY A 67 0.97 -10.91 16.58
CA GLY A 67 0.06 -10.38 17.60
C GLY A 67 0.44 -9.00 18.13
N THR A 68 1.46 -8.34 17.59
CA THR A 68 1.92 -7.03 18.04
C THR A 68 0.99 -5.90 17.55
N PRO A 69 0.34 -5.12 18.44
CA PRO A 69 -0.63 -4.09 18.02
C PRO A 69 -0.01 -2.87 17.33
N ARG A 70 1.28 -2.60 17.56
CA ARG A 70 2.02 -1.47 16.98
C ARG A 70 3.34 -1.98 16.43
N SER A 71 3.55 -1.80 15.14
CA SER A 71 4.76 -2.21 14.43
C SER A 71 5.28 -1.08 13.54
N THR A 72 6.48 -1.23 13.00
CA THR A 72 7.15 -0.26 12.12
C THR A 72 7.35 -0.83 10.73
N ASP A 73 7.68 0.02 9.76
CA ASP A 73 7.99 -0.42 8.40
C ASP A 73 9.15 -1.43 8.38
N GLU A 74 10.18 -1.22 9.18
CA GLU A 74 11.34 -2.12 9.29
C GLU A 74 10.89 -3.49 9.76
N ARG A 75 10.10 -3.54 10.84
CA ARG A 75 9.61 -4.80 11.39
C ARG A 75 8.63 -5.51 10.44
N MET A 76 7.78 -4.75 9.76
CA MET A 76 6.91 -5.28 8.71
C MET A 76 7.74 -5.95 7.60
N LEU A 77 8.81 -5.31 7.15
CA LEU A 77 9.68 -5.87 6.11
C LEU A 77 10.39 -7.15 6.58
N GLU A 78 10.86 -7.20 7.82
CA GLU A 78 11.43 -8.42 8.43
C GLU A 78 10.41 -9.57 8.47
N LEU A 79 9.19 -9.29 8.91
CA LEU A 79 8.10 -10.28 8.99
C LEU A 79 7.66 -10.79 7.61
N LEU A 80 7.76 -9.94 6.59
CA LEU A 80 7.40 -10.28 5.22
C LEU A 80 8.55 -10.95 4.45
N GLU A 81 9.79 -10.88 4.93
CA GLU A 81 10.97 -11.41 4.25
C GLU A 81 10.84 -12.90 3.86
N PRO A 82 10.30 -13.81 4.69
CA PRO A 82 10.09 -15.21 4.31
C PRO A 82 9.18 -15.39 3.09
N TYR A 83 8.40 -14.37 2.74
CA TYR A 83 7.46 -14.38 1.62
C TYR A 83 7.95 -13.54 0.43
N ARG A 84 9.24 -13.23 0.34
CA ARG A 84 9.83 -12.51 -0.79
C ARG A 84 9.38 -13.12 -2.13
N GLY A 85 8.95 -12.25 -3.04
CA GLY A 85 8.30 -12.61 -4.31
C GLY A 85 6.77 -12.67 -4.21
N HIS A 86 6.20 -12.70 -2.99
CA HIS A 86 4.77 -12.82 -2.71
C HIS A 86 4.28 -11.90 -1.58
N ARG A 87 5.07 -10.90 -1.17
CA ARG A 87 4.74 -10.05 -0.01
C ARG A 87 3.42 -9.28 -0.18
N ALA A 88 3.11 -8.80 -1.38
CA ALA A 88 1.84 -8.13 -1.67
C ALA A 88 0.65 -9.08 -1.54
N ARG A 89 0.83 -10.36 -1.90
CA ARG A 89 -0.22 -11.39 -1.76
C ARG A 89 -0.52 -11.67 -0.29
N VAL A 90 0.52 -11.78 0.55
CA VAL A 90 0.36 -11.94 2.00
C VAL A 90 -0.38 -10.75 2.60
N ILE A 91 0.04 -9.53 2.27
CA ILE A 91 -0.64 -8.30 2.70
C ILE A 91 -2.12 -8.32 2.29
N ARG A 92 -2.43 -8.69 1.04
CA ARG A 92 -3.80 -8.77 0.55
C ARG A 92 -4.62 -9.84 1.28
N LEU A 93 -4.04 -10.99 1.58
CA LEU A 93 -4.71 -12.06 2.33
C LEU A 93 -5.01 -11.63 3.77
N ILE A 94 -4.07 -10.95 4.44
CA ILE A 94 -4.29 -10.37 5.78
C ILE A 94 -5.47 -9.39 5.75
N ALA A 95 -5.49 -8.49 4.76
CA ALA A 95 -6.59 -7.53 4.58
C ALA A 95 -7.94 -8.22 4.32
N LEU A 96 -7.97 -9.24 3.46
CA LEU A 96 -9.19 -10.00 3.14
C LEU A 96 -9.69 -10.84 4.33
N ALA A 97 -8.79 -11.34 5.17
CA ALA A 97 -9.13 -12.04 6.41
C ALA A 97 -9.71 -11.09 7.47
N GLY A 98 -9.66 -9.77 7.26
CA GLY A 98 -10.13 -8.78 8.23
C GLY A 98 -9.26 -8.70 9.49
N ILE A 99 -8.04 -9.22 9.45
CA ILE A 99 -7.12 -9.17 10.59
C ILE A 99 -6.52 -7.77 10.65
N GLY A 100 -6.74 -7.08 11.76
CA GLY A 100 -6.21 -5.74 11.98
C GLY A 100 -5.94 -5.48 13.45
N ALA A 101 -4.92 -4.68 13.72
CA ALA A 101 -4.57 -4.30 15.09
C ALA A 101 -5.75 -3.62 15.81
N PRO A 102 -5.95 -3.89 17.11
CA PRO A 102 -6.96 -3.20 17.91
C PRO A 102 -6.81 -1.68 17.83
N ARG A 103 -7.92 -0.97 17.62
CA ARG A 103 -7.93 0.50 17.55
C ARG A 103 -8.04 1.06 18.97
N HIS A 104 -6.99 1.76 19.43
CA HIS A 104 -6.93 2.32 20.79
C HIS A 104 -7.26 3.83 20.86
N GLY A 105 -7.56 4.48 19.74
CA GLY A 105 -7.88 5.91 19.71
C GLY A 105 -9.36 6.20 20.04
N PRO A 106 -9.69 7.32 20.70
CA PRO A 106 -11.07 7.77 20.85
C PRO A 106 -11.71 7.92 19.46
N ARG A 107 -12.96 7.46 19.30
CA ARG A 107 -13.73 7.69 18.06
C ARG A 107 -13.91 9.20 17.91
N LEU A 108 -13.17 9.82 16.99
CA LEU A 108 -13.36 11.24 16.70
C LEU A 108 -14.82 11.45 16.27
N PRO A 109 -15.58 12.35 16.92
CA PRO A 109 -16.92 12.68 16.44
C PRO A 109 -16.82 13.20 15.00
N LEU A 110 -17.75 12.76 14.14
CA LEU A 110 -17.84 13.23 12.76
C LEU A 110 -17.93 14.76 12.77
N ARG A 111 -16.98 15.44 12.10
CA ARG A 111 -17.07 16.89 11.91
C ARG A 111 -18.16 17.19 10.88
N ASP A 112 -19.09 18.06 11.25
CA ASP A 112 -20.10 18.56 10.33
C ASP A 112 -19.47 19.67 9.45
N PHE A 113 -19.30 19.37 8.17
CA PHE A 113 -18.74 20.27 7.17
C PHE A 113 -19.83 21.08 6.44
N ALA A 114 -21.11 20.92 6.80
CA ALA A 114 -22.22 21.64 6.15
C ALA A 114 -22.35 23.12 6.61
N ARG A 115 -21.43 23.62 7.45
CA ARG A 115 -21.48 24.96 8.05
C ARG A 115 -20.24 25.83 7.83
N SER A 116 -19.39 25.47 6.87
CA SER A 116 -18.19 26.25 6.50
C SER A 116 -18.32 26.90 5.13
#